data_AF-A0AAW8G4H3-F1
#
_entry.id   AF-A0AAW8G4H3-F1
#
_cell.length_a   1.000
_cell.length_b   1.000
_cell.length_c   1.000
_cell.angle_alpha   90.00
_cell.angle_beta   90.00
_cell.angle_gamma   90.00
#
_symmetry.space_group_name_H-M   'P 1'
#
loop_
_entity.id
_entity.type
_entity.pdbx_description
1 polymer ?
#
loop_
_entity_poly.entity_id
_entity_poly.type
_entity_poly.pdbx_seq_one_letter_code
_entity_poly.pdbx_strand_id
1 'polypeptide(L)'
;MFGIDRQVYYRKIKRRFNKQNKARLVIDMVLEIRQQMPRIGSKKLYYLLHQDLKALKIGRDKFIDILRTNHLLIISKRSYHITTNSHRFRKYTKPNNRSGNKQA
;
A
#
# COMPACT_ATOMS: atom_id res chain seq x y z
N MET A 1 -35.87 13.28 20.56
CA MET A 1 -36.51 12.83 19.30
C MET A 1 -35.43 12.75 18.23
N PHE A 2 -35.11 11.57 17.70
CA PHE A 2 -34.02 11.44 16.71
C PHE A 2 -34.48 11.99 15.36
N GLY A 3 -33.96 13.15 14.96
CA GLY A 3 -34.36 13.91 13.76
C GLY A 3 -33.89 13.32 12.42
N ILE A 4 -33.94 11.99 12.25
CA ILE A 4 -33.54 11.32 11.01
C ILE A 4 -34.75 10.60 10.43
N ASP A 5 -35.16 11.01 9.23
CA ASP A 5 -36.24 10.38 8.48
C ASP A 5 -35.93 8.90 8.14
N ARG A 6 -36.96 8.04 8.22
CA ARG A 6 -36.85 6.60 7.98
C ARG A 6 -36.34 6.30 6.57
N GLN A 7 -36.76 7.06 5.56
CA GLN A 7 -36.29 6.84 4.19
C GLN A 7 -34.80 7.17 4.07
N VAL A 8 -34.33 8.25 4.71
CA VAL A 8 -32.91 8.60 4.76
C VAL A 8 -32.08 7.47 5.37
N TYR A 9 -32.56 6.85 6.45
CA TYR A 9 -31.90 5.71 7.10
C TYR A 9 -31.71 4.53 6.13
N TYR A 10 -32.79 4.05 5.50
CA TYR A 10 -32.69 2.90 4.58
C TYR A 10 -31.91 3.24 3.30
N ARG A 11 -32.02 4.48 2.78
CA ARG A 11 -31.20 4.93 1.64
C ARG A 11 -29.71 4.90 1.98
N LYS A 12 -29.33 5.29 3.20
CA LYS A 12 -27.94 5.21 3.68
C LYS A 12 -27.44 3.76 3.71
N ILE A 13 -28.24 2.84 4.25
CA ILE A 13 -27.90 1.40 4.29
C ILE A 13 -27.72 0.85 2.86
N LYS A 14 -28.70 1.08 1.98
CA LYS A 14 -28.65 0.60 0.60
C LYS A 14 -27.44 1.14 -0.17
N ARG A 15 -27.11 2.43 0.02
CA ARG A 15 -25.91 3.04 -0.57
C ARG A 15 -24.63 2.37 -0.07
N ARG A 16 -24.52 2.11 1.24
CA ARG A 16 -23.35 1.42 1.82
C ARG A 16 -23.19 0.02 1.25
N PHE A 17 -24.26 -0.75 1.21
CA PHE A 17 -24.28 -2.11 0.66
C PHE A 17 -23.84 -2.13 -0.81
N ASN A 18 -24.44 -1.26 -1.64
CA ASN A 18 -24.08 -1.16 -3.05
C ASN A 18 -22.60 -0.75 -3.25
N LYS A 19 -22.08 0.15 -2.41
CA LYS A 19 -20.66 0.56 -2.47
C LYS A 19 -19.74 -0.62 -2.13
N GLN A 20 -20.07 -1.39 -1.09
CA GLN A 20 -19.32 -2.58 -0.68
C GLN A 20 -19.34 -3.67 -1.75
N ASN A 21 -20.51 -3.97 -2.33
CA ASN A 21 -20.62 -4.97 -3.39
C ASN A 21 -19.81 -4.61 -4.63
N LYS A 22 -19.87 -3.34 -5.06
CA LYS A 22 -19.04 -2.85 -6.16
C LYS A 22 -17.55 -2.96 -5.85
N ALA A 23 -17.15 -2.61 -4.63
CA ALA A 23 -15.75 -2.74 -4.23
C ALA A 23 -15.29 -4.20 -4.25
N ARG A 24 -16.11 -5.14 -3.76
CA ARG A 24 -15.81 -6.58 -3.80
C ARG A 24 -15.59 -7.08 -5.22
N LEU A 25 -16.51 -6.78 -6.14
CA LEU A 25 -16.36 -7.17 -7.55
C LEU A 25 -15.06 -6.65 -8.17
N VAL A 26 -14.69 -5.40 -7.86
CA VAL A 26 -13.42 -4.83 -8.34
C VAL A 26 -12.22 -5.55 -7.75
N ILE A 27 -12.25 -5.91 -6.46
CA ILE A 27 -11.16 -6.64 -5.81
C ILE A 27 -10.98 -8.00 -6.47
N ASP A 28 -12.06 -8.74 -6.70
CA ASP A 28 -12.02 -10.06 -7.30
C ASP A 28 -11.35 -10.01 -8.69
N MET A 29 -11.78 -9.09 -9.56
CA MET A 29 -11.15 -8.88 -10.88
C MET A 29 -9.66 -8.50 -10.79
N VAL A 30 -9.28 -7.71 -9.79
CA VAL A 30 -7.89 -7.29 -9.60
C VAL A 30 -7.02 -8.46 -9.13
N LEU A 31 -7.55 -9.33 -8.26
CA LEU A 31 -6.83 -10.49 -7.76
C LEU A 31 -6.54 -11.49 -8.89
N GLU A 32 -7.50 -11.71 -9.79
CA GLU A 32 -7.32 -12.56 -10.98
C GLU A 32 -6.14 -12.08 -11.85
N ILE A 33 -6.10 -10.78 -12.17
CA ILE A 33 -4.99 -10.21 -12.97
C ILE A 33 -3.66 -10.31 -12.21
N ARG A 34 -3.68 -10.13 -10.89
CA ARG A 34 -2.45 -10.22 -10.07
C ARG A 34 -1.91 -11.63 -9.91
N GLN A 35 -2.77 -12.64 -10.03
CA GLN A 35 -2.33 -14.03 -10.04
C GLN A 35 -1.39 -14.29 -11.24
N GLN A 36 -1.65 -13.64 -12.37
CA GLN A 36 -0.78 -13.69 -13.55
C GLN A 36 0.38 -12.67 -13.48
N MET A 37 0.11 -11.44 -13.02
CA MET A 37 1.07 -10.34 -12.97
C MET A 37 1.11 -9.68 -11.58
N PRO A 38 1.90 -10.20 -10.62
CA PRO A 38 1.83 -9.77 -9.22
C PRO A 38 2.30 -8.33 -8.98
N ARG A 39 3.16 -7.79 -9.87
CA ARG A 39 3.77 -6.47 -9.73
C ARG A 39 3.13 -5.40 -10.63
N ILE A 40 1.93 -5.63 -11.17
CA ILE A 40 1.29 -4.66 -12.06
C ILE A 40 0.83 -3.40 -11.31
N GLY A 41 1.23 -2.24 -11.82
CA GLY A 41 0.85 -0.94 -11.25
C GLY A 41 -0.62 -0.60 -11.46
N SER A 42 -1.18 0.21 -10.55
CA SER A 42 -2.60 0.60 -10.54
C SER A 42 -3.07 1.30 -11.82
N LYS A 43 -2.22 2.12 -12.46
CA LYS A 43 -2.55 2.80 -13.72
C LYS A 43 -2.70 1.80 -14.89
N LYS A 44 -1.82 0.82 -14.99
CA LYS A 44 -1.90 -0.22 -16.03
C LYS A 44 -3.08 -1.15 -15.78
N LEU A 45 -3.31 -1.51 -14.52
CA LEU A 45 -4.45 -2.32 -14.10
C LEU A 45 -5.79 -1.65 -14.42
N TYR A 46 -5.90 -0.34 -14.20
CA TYR A 46 -7.10 0.44 -14.58
C TYR A 46 -7.35 0.44 -16.09
N TYR A 47 -6.28 0.51 -16.90
CA TYR A 47 -6.40 0.45 -18.35
C TYR A 47 -6.91 -0.92 -18.83
N LEU A 48 -6.36 -2.01 -18.28
CA LEU A 48 -6.80 -3.37 -18.61
C LEU A 48 -8.27 -3.62 -18.24
N LEU A 49 -8.69 -3.14 -17.08
CA LEU A 49 -10.06 -3.29 -16.58
C LEU A 49 -10.99 -2.14 -17.01
N HIS A 50 -10.61 -1.31 -17.97
CA HIS A 50 -11.34 -0.07 -18.26
C HIS A 50 -12.80 -0.33 -18.66
N GLN A 51 -13.04 -1.36 -19.47
CA GLN A 51 -14.38 -1.71 -19.95
C GLN A 51 -15.29 -2.17 -18.81
N ASP A 52 -14.80 -3.05 -17.93
CA ASP A 52 -15.55 -3.57 -16.79
C ASP A 52 -15.82 -2.47 -15.74
N LEU A 53 -14.82 -1.64 -15.47
CA LEU A 53 -14.95 -0.50 -14.56
C LEU A 53 -15.94 0.55 -15.09
N LYS A 54 -15.98 0.75 -16.42
CA LYS A 54 -16.95 1.64 -17.08
C LYS A 54 -18.38 1.10 -16.90
N ALA A 55 -18.61 -0.21 -17.05
CA ALA A 55 -19.90 -0.84 -16.80
C ALA A 55 -20.35 -0.66 -15.33
N LEU A 56 -19.42 -0.78 -14.38
CA LEU A 56 -19.68 -0.58 -12.94
C LEU A 56 -19.83 0.89 -12.52
N LYS A 57 -19.56 1.84 -13.43
CA LYS A 57 -19.50 3.30 -13.21
C LYS A 57 -18.46 3.67 -12.14
N ILE A 58 -17.28 3.06 -12.21
CA ILE A 58 -16.15 3.31 -11.30
C ILE A 58 -15.06 4.05 -12.08
N GLY A 59 -14.82 5.31 -11.69
CA GLY A 59 -13.74 6.11 -12.26
C GLY A 59 -12.38 5.78 -11.67
N ARG A 60 -11.33 6.37 -12.25
CA ARG A 60 -9.92 6.17 -11.90
C ARG A 60 -9.64 6.39 -10.41
N ASP A 61 -10.07 7.51 -9.85
CA ASP A 61 -9.72 7.86 -8.48
C ASP A 61 -10.43 6.94 -7.48
N LYS A 62 -11.71 6.63 -7.73
CA LYS A 62 -12.46 5.65 -6.93
C LYS A 62 -11.84 4.26 -6.99
N PHE A 63 -11.34 3.84 -8.15
CA PHE A 63 -10.61 2.58 -8.29
C PHE A 63 -9.35 2.56 -7.41
N ILE A 64 -8.55 3.63 -7.46
CA ILE A 64 -7.34 3.77 -6.62
C ILE A 64 -7.70 3.80 -5.13
N ASP A 65 -8.78 4.46 -4.74
CA ASP A 65 -9.26 4.50 -3.36
C ASP A 65 -9.72 3.13 -2.86
N ILE A 66 -10.39 2.34 -3.70
CA ILE A 66 -10.77 0.95 -3.38
C ILE A 66 -9.50 0.13 -3.14
N LEU A 67 -8.50 0.22 -4.03
CA LEU A 67 -7.24 -0.49 -3.84
C LEU A 67 -6.51 -0.05 -2.58
N ARG A 68 -6.49 1.26 -2.28
CA ARG A 68 -5.87 1.83 -1.09
C ARG A 68 -6.53 1.30 0.19
N THR A 69 -7.86 1.29 0.23
CA THR A 69 -8.64 0.85 1.40
C THR A 69 -8.45 -0.64 1.69
N ASN A 70 -8.19 -1.45 0.66
CA ASN A 70 -7.99 -2.89 0.80
C ASN A 70 -6.50 -3.30 0.86
N HIS A 71 -5.59 -2.35 1.11
CA HIS A 71 -4.14 -2.59 1.15
C HIS A 71 -3.57 -3.28 -0.11
N LEU A 72 -4.23 -3.09 -1.25
CA LEU A 72 -3.81 -3.66 -2.53
C LEU A 72 -2.85 -2.73 -3.30
N LEU A 73 -2.46 -1.57 -2.77
CA LEU A 73 -1.43 -0.76 -3.43
C LEU A 73 -0.06 -1.41 -3.25
N ILE A 74 0.66 -1.58 -4.37
CA ILE A 74 2.02 -2.10 -4.34
C ILE A 74 2.92 -1.03 -3.73
N ILE A 75 3.54 -1.35 -2.59
CA ILE A 75 4.52 -0.48 -1.94
C ILE A 75 5.88 -0.77 -2.58
N SER A 76 6.52 0.25 -3.12
CA SER A 76 7.91 0.13 -3.57
C SER A 76 8.82 -0.04 -2.35
N LYS A 77 9.49 -1.19 -2.23
CA LYS A 77 10.51 -1.37 -1.20
C LYS A 77 11.79 -0.66 -1.66
N ARG A 78 12.20 0.37 -0.92
CA ARG A 78 13.48 1.06 -1.18
C ARG A 78 14.62 0.09 -0.89
N SER A 79 15.38 -0.27 -1.92
CA SER A 79 16.63 -1.02 -1.78
C SER A 79 17.78 -0.04 -1.77
N TYR A 80 18.57 -0.04 -0.70
CA TYR A 80 19.84 0.69 -0.66
C TYR A 80 20.96 -0.31 -0.90
N HIS A 81 21.74 -0.10 -1.95
CA HIS A 81 22.96 -0.87 -2.15
C HIS A 81 24.12 -0.11 -1.53
N ILE A 82 24.66 -0.61 -0.41
CA ILE A 82 25.89 -0.08 0.18
C ILE A 82 27.04 -0.64 -0.64
N THR A 83 27.47 0.10 -1.67
CA THR A 83 28.59 -0.28 -2.55
C THR A 83 29.94 -0.21 -1.85
N THR A 84 30.03 0.39 -0.65
CA THR A 84 31.32 0.66 -0.02
C THR A 84 31.17 0.73 1.51
N ASN A 85 32.06 0.06 2.25
CA ASN A 85 32.23 0.27 3.68
C ASN A 85 32.97 1.61 3.94
N SER A 86 32.44 2.72 3.41
CA SER A 86 33.00 4.05 3.58
C SER A 86 32.41 4.67 4.85
N HIS A 87 32.95 4.26 6.00
CA HIS A 87 32.75 4.99 7.24
C HIS A 87 33.37 6.39 7.10
N ARG A 88 32.55 7.41 6.83
CA ARG A 88 32.98 8.81 6.77
C ARG A 88 33.71 9.28 8.04
N PHE A 89 33.46 8.64 9.19
CA PHE A 89 34.02 9.01 10.49
C PHE A 89 34.48 7.80 11.33
N ARG A 90 35.34 6.93 10.81
CA ARG A 90 36.02 5.94 11.67
C ARG A 90 37.10 6.64 12.51
N LYS A 91 36.78 7.00 13.75
CA LYS A 91 37.79 7.36 14.77
C LYS A 91 38.48 6.09 15.23
N TYR A 92 39.75 5.92 14.85
CA TYR A 92 40.61 4.94 15.49
C TYR A 92 40.89 5.42 16.92
N THR A 93 40.30 4.77 17.91
CA THR A 93 40.80 4.82 19.29
C THR A 93 42.19 4.20 19.27
N LYS A 94 43.24 5.02 19.41
CA LYS A 94 44.58 4.47 19.62
C LYS A 94 44.57 3.67 20.94
N PRO A 95 45.09 2.44 20.99
CA PRO A 95 45.31 1.79 22.27
C PRO A 95 46.33 2.64 23.04
N ASN A 96 45.94 3.13 24.22
CA ASN A 96 46.87 3.80 25.13
C ASN A 96 47.89 2.77 25.62
N ASN A 97 49.10 2.81 25.06
CA ASN A 97 50.28 2.23 25.69
C ASN A 97 50.54 3.00 26.98
N ARG A 98 50.02 2.53 28.13
CA ARG A 98 50.45 2.92 29.48
C ARG A 98 49.79 2.02 30.53
N SER A 99 50.53 1.00 30.94
CA SER A 99 50.76 0.71 32.36
C SER A 99 51.88 -0.31 32.42
N GLY A 100 53.07 0.18 32.75
CA GLY A 100 54.12 -0.69 33.24
C GLY A 100 53.62 -1.35 34.51
N ASN A 101 53.66 -2.68 34.54
CA ASN A 101 53.52 -3.42 35.78
C ASN A 101 54.90 -4.01 36.11
N LYS A 102 55.58 -3.36 37.05
CA LYS A 102 56.63 -3.98 37.87
C LYS A 102 55.95 -4.97 38.81
N GLN A 103 56.40 -6.22 38.81
CA GLN A 103 56.21 -7.29 39.82
C GLN A 103 56.77 -8.57 39.16
N ALA A 104 57.63 -9.41 39.74
CA ALA A 104 58.35 -9.47 41.01
C ALA A 104 59.68 -10.19 40.74
#